data_AF-A0A399UN05-F1
#
_entry.id   AF-A0A399UN05-F1
#
_cell.length_a   1.000
_cell.length_b   1.000
_cell.length_c   1.000
_cell.angle_alpha   90.00
_cell.angle_beta   90.00
_cell.angle_gamma   90.00
#
_symmetry.space_group_name_H-M   'P 1'
#
loop_
_entity.id
_entity.type
_entity.pdbx_description
1 polymer ?
#
loop_
_entity_poly.entity_id
_entity_poly.type
_entity_poly.pdbx_seq_one_letter_code
_entity_poly.pdbx_strand_id
1 'polypeptide(L)'
;MLAALLVAGQLGAQQPPSFTLRPEPGDALSAQLFRLESGDPGGQARALLGEDMTRDDAALAVRSVPPLIMLYREGSLPDGPIVLYAGPEVEGEPDAACRLSRIPGGVVDNSRRAIVWCSEFILKTAPTLNIPPAPVH
;
A
#
# COMPACT_ATOMS: atom_id res chain seq x y z
N MET A 1 38.01 35.73 21.13
CA MET A 1 37.37 34.54 21.73
C MET A 1 36.01 34.34 21.08
N LEU A 2 35.76 33.11 20.61
CA LEU A 2 34.49 32.48 20.22
C LEU A 2 33.61 33.15 19.15
N ALA A 3 33.82 32.76 17.90
CA ALA A 3 32.73 32.58 16.93
C ALA A 3 32.33 31.10 16.97
N ALA A 4 31.25 30.78 17.67
CA ALA A 4 30.67 29.43 17.66
C ALA A 4 29.84 29.27 16.39
N LEU A 5 30.43 28.59 15.40
CA LEU A 5 29.71 28.09 14.23
C LEU A 5 28.73 27.00 14.68
N LEU A 6 27.46 27.38 14.81
CA LEU A 6 26.34 26.45 14.89
C LEU A 6 26.18 25.77 13.52
N VAL A 7 26.87 24.65 13.33
CA VAL A 7 26.56 23.70 12.26
C VAL A 7 25.30 22.96 12.68
N ALA A 8 24.14 23.49 12.30
CA ALA A 8 22.88 22.77 12.38
C ALA A 8 22.95 21.56 11.46
N GLY A 9 23.07 20.36 12.04
CA GLY A 9 23.06 19.10 11.32
C GLY A 9 21.73 18.94 10.60
N GLN A 10 21.76 18.97 9.28
CA GLN A 10 20.70 18.44 8.44
C GLN A 10 20.74 16.90 8.58
N LEU A 11 20.07 16.39 9.60
CA LEU A 11 19.59 15.01 9.59
C LEU A 11 18.58 14.94 8.44
N GLY A 12 19.05 14.57 7.24
CA GLY A 12 18.17 14.11 6.19
C GLY A 12 17.34 12.98 6.79
N ALA A 13 16.04 13.20 6.96
CA ALA A 13 15.12 12.16 7.36
C ALA A 13 15.26 11.04 6.33
N GLN A 14 15.92 9.94 6.72
CA GLN A 14 15.95 8.74 5.89
C GLN A 14 14.50 8.33 5.68
N GLN A 15 14.06 8.42 4.42
CA GLN A 15 12.74 7.96 4.03
C GLN A 15 12.62 6.50 4.50
N PRO A 16 11.55 6.15 5.25
CA PRO A 16 11.40 4.80 5.76
C PRO A 16 11.46 3.80 4.59
N PRO A 17 12.05 2.61 4.81
CA PRO A 17 12.17 1.61 3.76
C PRO A 17 10.77 1.27 3.21
N SER A 18 10.64 1.27 1.88
CA SER A 18 9.43 0.79 1.22
C SER A 18 9.61 -0.68 0.86
N PHE A 19 8.62 -1.49 1.20
CA PHE A 19 8.62 -2.91 0.83
C PHE A 19 7.78 -3.07 -0.43
N THR A 20 8.44 -3.31 -1.56
CA THR A 20 7.81 -3.31 -2.89
C THR A 20 8.14 -4.57 -3.68
N LEU A 21 7.23 -4.95 -4.59
CA LEU A 21 7.52 -5.97 -5.58
C LEU A 21 8.73 -5.53 -6.40
N ARG A 22 9.69 -6.43 -6.59
CA ARG A 22 10.88 -6.17 -7.40
C ARG A 22 10.46 -5.81 -8.84
N PRO A 23 10.79 -4.60 -9.33
CA PRO A 23 10.43 -4.20 -10.68
C PRO A 23 11.15 -5.03 -11.74
N GLU A 24 10.44 -5.38 -12.81
CA GLU A 24 10.99 -5.94 -14.04
C GLU A 24 10.74 -4.97 -15.23
N PRO A 25 11.59 -4.98 -16.27
CA PRO A 25 11.45 -4.09 -17.40
C PRO A 25 10.07 -4.20 -18.07
N GLY A 26 9.39 -3.05 -18.20
CA GLY A 26 8.10 -2.96 -18.89
C GLY A 26 6.88 -3.27 -18.03
N ASP A 27 7.05 -3.60 -16.73
CA ASP A 27 5.94 -3.87 -15.82
C ASP A 27 4.83 -2.82 -15.87
N ALA A 28 3.58 -3.29 -15.95
CA ALA A 28 2.38 -2.48 -15.92
C ALA A 28 1.97 -2.02 -14.51
N LEU A 29 2.32 -2.81 -13.49
CA LEU A 29 1.89 -2.60 -12.11
C LEU A 29 3.08 -2.62 -11.16
N SER A 30 3.05 -1.75 -10.16
CA SER A 30 3.85 -1.87 -8.94
C SER A 30 2.98 -2.43 -7.81
N ALA A 31 3.63 -3.03 -6.81
CA ALA A 31 2.97 -3.47 -5.58
C ALA A 31 3.79 -2.98 -4.38
N GLN A 32 3.11 -2.48 -3.34
CA GLN A 32 3.73 -1.97 -2.13
C GLN A 32 2.97 -2.45 -0.90
N LEU A 33 3.69 -2.94 0.11
CA LEU A 33 3.11 -3.34 1.39
C LEU A 33 3.08 -2.19 2.39
N PHE A 34 2.04 -2.23 3.22
CA PHE A 34 1.80 -1.33 4.32
C PHE A 34 1.37 -2.13 5.54
N ARG A 35 1.90 -1.79 6.71
CA ARG A 35 1.44 -2.32 7.99
C ARG A 35 0.15 -1.62 8.38
N LEU A 36 -0.84 -2.40 8.78
CA LEU A 36 -2.08 -1.90 9.36
C LEU A 36 -1.96 -1.97 10.89
N GLU A 37 -2.35 -0.89 11.56
CA GLU A 37 -2.52 -0.88 13.01
C GLU A 37 -3.85 -1.54 13.40
N SER A 38 -3.91 -2.10 14.60
CA SER A 38 -5.15 -2.61 15.19
C SER A 38 -6.23 -1.53 15.28
N GLY A 39 -7.49 -1.90 15.13
CA GLY A 39 -8.65 -1.02 15.37
C GLY A 39 -9.49 -0.72 14.12
N ASP A 40 -8.95 -0.05 13.11
CA ASP A 40 -9.66 0.24 11.84
C ASP A 40 -8.81 -0.10 10.59
N PRO A 41 -8.62 -1.39 10.27
CA PRO A 41 -7.90 -1.81 9.08
C PRO A 41 -8.59 -1.34 7.79
N GLY A 42 -9.93 -1.23 7.80
CA GLY A 42 -10.70 -0.76 6.66
C GLY A 42 -10.46 0.72 6.34
N GLY A 43 -10.45 1.60 7.35
CA GLY A 43 -10.12 3.02 7.20
C GLY A 43 -8.70 3.23 6.71
N GLN A 44 -7.74 2.53 7.30
CA GLN A 44 -6.34 2.56 6.86
C GLN A 44 -6.17 2.05 5.42
N ALA A 45 -6.87 0.98 5.03
CA ALA A 45 -6.85 0.48 3.67
C ALA A 45 -7.49 1.46 2.66
N ARG A 46 -8.53 2.22 3.07
CA ARG A 46 -9.10 3.30 2.24
C ARG A 46 -8.11 4.46 2.06
N ALA A 47 -7.40 4.85 3.13
CA ALA A 47 -6.39 5.90 3.07
C ALA A 47 -5.28 5.61 2.05
N LEU A 48 -4.94 4.33 1.85
CA LEU A 48 -3.97 3.88 0.84
C LEU A 48 -4.42 4.09 -0.62
N LEU A 49 -5.70 4.42 -0.88
CA LEU A 49 -6.13 4.83 -2.21
C LEU A 49 -5.68 6.27 -2.57
N GLY A 50 -5.24 7.07 -1.58
CA GLY A 50 -4.62 8.40 -1.75
C GLY A 50 -5.56 9.61 -1.54
N GLU A 51 -4.99 10.77 -1.15
CA GLU A 51 -5.70 12.04 -0.88
C GLU A 51 -6.00 12.91 -2.12
N ASP A 52 -5.32 12.71 -3.26
CA ASP A 52 -5.38 13.57 -4.46
C ASP A 52 -6.72 13.57 -5.21
N MET A 53 -7.79 13.09 -4.59
CA MET A 53 -9.11 13.01 -5.19
C MET A 53 -10.19 13.42 -4.19
N THR A 54 -10.25 14.73 -3.94
CA THR A 54 -11.32 15.52 -3.30
C THR A 54 -12.69 15.41 -3.97
N ARG A 55 -12.90 14.43 -4.85
CA ARG A 55 -14.23 14.08 -5.34
C ARG A 55 -14.83 13.08 -4.37
N ASP A 56 -15.49 13.62 -3.35
CA ASP A 56 -16.31 12.91 -2.36
C ASP A 56 -17.43 12.04 -2.97
N ASP A 57 -17.63 12.10 -4.29
CA ASP A 57 -18.73 11.42 -4.99
C ASP A 57 -18.40 10.03 -5.54
N ALA A 58 -17.13 9.62 -5.56
CA ALA A 58 -16.78 8.33 -6.14
C ALA A 58 -16.99 7.21 -5.11
N ALA A 59 -18.05 6.42 -5.30
CA ALA A 59 -18.35 5.28 -4.44
C ALA A 59 -17.14 4.35 -4.32
N LEU A 60 -16.87 3.88 -3.11
CA LEU A 60 -15.89 2.85 -2.86
C LEU A 60 -16.47 1.51 -3.30
N ALA A 61 -15.78 0.85 -4.22
CA ALA A 61 -16.09 -0.52 -4.59
C ALA A 61 -15.31 -1.46 -3.68
N VAL A 62 -16.05 -2.25 -2.90
CA VAL A 62 -15.51 -3.31 -2.06
C VAL A 62 -15.87 -4.64 -2.69
N ARG A 63 -14.87 -5.42 -3.08
CA ARG A 63 -15.04 -6.80 -3.53
C ARG A 63 -14.42 -7.73 -2.50
N SER A 64 -15.25 -8.52 -1.84
CA SER A 64 -14.78 -9.59 -0.98
C SER A 64 -14.55 -10.83 -1.84
N VAL A 65 -13.31 -11.27 -1.93
CA VAL A 65 -12.89 -12.52 -2.57
C VAL A 65 -12.15 -13.32 -1.49
N PRO A 66 -12.86 -14.08 -0.64
CA PRO A 66 -12.26 -14.73 0.51
C PRO A 66 -10.99 -15.51 0.13
N PRO A 67 -9.88 -15.37 0.87
CA PRO A 67 -9.71 -14.67 2.16
C PRO A 67 -9.33 -13.17 2.07
N LEU A 68 -9.48 -12.53 0.90
CA LEU A 68 -9.04 -11.16 0.64
C LEU A 68 -10.21 -10.20 0.44
N ILE A 69 -10.02 -8.96 0.90
CA ILE A 69 -10.82 -7.82 0.48
C ILE A 69 -10.02 -7.02 -0.54
N MET A 70 -10.67 -6.71 -1.66
CA MET A 70 -10.18 -5.81 -2.69
C MET A 70 -10.96 -4.49 -2.61
N LEU A 71 -10.23 -3.39 -2.44
CA LEU A 71 -10.75 -2.03 -2.45
C LEU A 71 -10.25 -1.28 -3.65
N TYR A 72 -11.15 -0.58 -4.32
CA TYR A 72 -10.82 0.38 -5.36
C TYR A 72 -11.94 1.43 -5.45
N ARG A 73 -11.66 2.55 -6.10
CA ARG A 73 -12.66 3.57 -6.37
C ARG A 73 -13.45 3.21 -7.62
N GLU A 74 -14.78 3.28 -7.57
CA GLU A 74 -15.61 3.00 -8.74
C GLU A 74 -15.26 3.97 -9.89
N GLY A 75 -15.14 3.44 -11.11
CA GLY A 75 -14.72 4.21 -12.29
C GLY A 75 -13.25 4.62 -12.35
N SER A 76 -12.42 4.26 -11.36
CA SER A 76 -10.98 4.61 -11.37
C SER A 76 -10.11 3.62 -12.16
N LEU A 77 -10.60 2.41 -12.41
CA LEU A 77 -9.83 1.40 -13.14
C LEU A 77 -9.82 1.70 -14.65
N PRO A 78 -8.70 1.44 -15.35
CA PRO A 78 -7.52 0.69 -14.89
C PRO A 78 -6.42 1.56 -14.25
N ASP A 79 -6.58 2.88 -14.21
CA ASP A 79 -5.49 3.81 -13.85
C ASP A 79 -5.32 4.01 -12.33
N GLY A 80 -6.42 3.88 -11.59
CA GLY A 80 -6.47 4.03 -10.13
C GLY A 80 -5.87 2.85 -9.38
N PRO A 81 -5.44 3.06 -8.13
CA PRO A 81 -4.87 2.01 -7.31
C PRO A 81 -5.94 1.00 -6.86
N ILE A 82 -5.46 -0.22 -6.59
CA ILE A 82 -6.23 -1.27 -5.92
C ILE A 82 -5.53 -1.57 -4.60
N VAL A 83 -6.28 -1.68 -3.50
CA VAL A 83 -5.75 -2.10 -2.20
C VAL A 83 -6.30 -3.48 -1.86
N LEU A 84 -5.40 -4.38 -1.49
CA LEU A 84 -5.71 -5.73 -1.05
C LEU A 84 -5.37 -5.86 0.44
N TYR A 85 -6.24 -6.46 1.24
CA TYR A 85 -5.97 -6.79 2.65
C TYR A 85 -6.79 -8.01 3.07
N ALA A 86 -6.49 -8.60 4.24
CA ALA A 86 -7.16 -9.80 4.71
C ALA A 86 -8.62 -9.50 5.10
N GLY A 87 -9.53 -10.41 4.76
CA GLY A 87 -10.93 -10.34 5.16
C GLY A 87 -11.15 -10.71 6.64
N PRO A 88 -12.31 -10.37 7.22
CA PRO A 88 -12.65 -10.66 8.61
C PRO A 88 -12.72 -12.15 8.96
N GLU A 89 -12.78 -13.03 7.95
CA GLU A 89 -12.77 -14.49 8.09
C GLU A 89 -11.37 -15.08 8.36
N VAL A 90 -10.30 -14.29 8.20
CA VAL A 90 -8.95 -14.71 8.51
C VAL A 90 -8.73 -14.67 10.03
N GLU A 91 -8.10 -15.68 10.61
CA GLU A 91 -7.80 -15.71 12.04
C GLU A 91 -6.76 -14.63 12.40
N GLY A 92 -7.16 -13.70 13.27
CA GLY A 92 -6.37 -12.52 13.64
C GLY A 92 -6.87 -11.23 12.98
N GLU A 93 -6.43 -10.07 13.49
CA GLU A 93 -6.72 -8.80 12.82
C GLU A 93 -5.82 -8.64 11.58
N PRO A 94 -6.32 -8.09 10.46
CA PRO A 94 -5.48 -7.77 9.31
C PRO A 94 -4.33 -6.86 9.73
N ASP A 95 -3.09 -7.34 9.59
CA ASP A 95 -1.87 -6.63 9.99
C ASP A 95 -1.15 -5.97 8.80
N ALA A 96 -1.60 -6.26 7.57
CA ALA A 96 -1.00 -5.74 6.35
C ALA A 96 -2.02 -5.49 5.23
N ALA A 97 -1.71 -4.50 4.41
CA ALA A 97 -2.34 -4.22 3.14
C ALA A 97 -1.29 -4.13 2.02
N CYS A 98 -1.68 -4.48 0.80
CA CYS A 98 -0.88 -4.33 -0.41
C CYS A 98 -1.58 -3.37 -1.37
N ARG A 99 -0.91 -2.29 -1.75
CA ARG A 99 -1.39 -1.36 -2.78
C ARG A 99 -0.78 -1.73 -4.12
N LEU A 100 -1.63 -1.99 -5.09
CA LEU A 100 -1.29 -2.13 -6.50
C LEU A 100 -1.51 -0.78 -7.19
N SER A 101 -0.52 -0.30 -7.94
CA SER A 101 -0.60 0.96 -8.67
C SER A 101 -0.17 0.79 -10.12
N ARG A 102 -0.80 1.50 -11.04
CA ARG A 102 -0.37 1.54 -12.43
C ARG A 102 0.99 2.23 -12.55
N ILE A 103 1.90 1.63 -13.33
CA ILE A 103 3.14 2.27 -13.76
C ILE A 103 2.87 2.98 -15.10
N PRO A 104 3.04 4.31 -15.19
CA PRO A 104 2.91 5.03 -16.44
C PRO A 104 3.84 4.47 -17.52
N GLY A 105 3.29 4.16 -18.70
CA GLY A 105 4.06 3.59 -19.81
C GLY A 105 4.44 2.11 -19.65
N GLY A 106 4.00 1.44 -18.58
CA GLY A 106 4.12 -0.01 -18.45
C GLY A 106 3.27 -0.74 -19.49
N VAL A 107 3.84 -1.75 -20.15
CA VAL A 107 3.24 -2.47 -21.28
C VAL A 107 3.11 -3.98 -21.05
N VAL A 108 3.83 -4.52 -20.07
CA VAL A 108 3.82 -5.94 -19.71
C VAL A 108 2.81 -6.16 -18.59
N ASP A 109 1.76 -6.94 -18.87
CA ASP A 109 0.82 -7.36 -17.83
C ASP A 109 1.52 -8.29 -16.83
N ASN A 110 1.75 -7.75 -15.63
CA ASN A 110 2.33 -8.46 -14.49
C ASN A 110 1.30 -8.64 -13.35
N SER A 111 0.00 -8.53 -13.63
CA SER A 111 -1.09 -8.62 -12.64
C SER A 111 -1.03 -9.89 -11.79
N ARG A 112 -0.84 -11.06 -12.41
CA ARG A 112 -0.70 -12.33 -11.69
C ARG A 112 0.48 -12.31 -10.71
N ARG A 113 1.63 -11.82 -11.14
CA ARG A 113 2.85 -11.76 -10.30
C ARG A 113 2.66 -10.82 -9.13
N ALA A 114 2.06 -9.65 -9.38
CA ALA A 114 1.75 -8.68 -8.34
C ALA A 114 0.74 -9.20 -7.31
N ILE A 115 -0.34 -9.86 -7.76
CA ILE A 115 -1.36 -10.44 -6.86
C ILE A 115 -0.78 -11.57 -6.02
N VAL A 116 -0.01 -12.49 -6.63
CA VAL A 116 0.65 -13.57 -5.89
C VAL A 116 1.57 -12.99 -4.82
N TRP A 117 2.42 -12.04 -5.20
CA TRP A 117 3.32 -11.39 -4.25
C TRP A 117 2.56 -10.73 -3.09
N CYS A 118 1.52 -9.94 -3.35
CA CYS A 118 0.70 -9.34 -2.29
C CYS A 118 0.10 -10.40 -1.34
N SER A 119 -0.40 -11.51 -1.90
CA SER A 119 -1.06 -12.57 -1.11
C SER A 119 -0.11 -13.30 -0.16
N GLU A 120 1.18 -13.40 -0.50
CA GLU A 120 2.20 -14.03 0.35
C GLU A 120 2.42 -13.29 1.67
N PHE A 121 2.10 -11.99 1.72
CA PHE A 121 2.27 -11.17 2.92
C PHE A 121 0.96 -10.90 3.64
N ILE A 122 -0.11 -10.57 2.92
CA ILE A 122 -1.40 -10.22 3.52
C ILE A 122 -2.01 -11.39 4.30
N LEU A 123 -1.89 -12.62 3.78
CA LEU A 123 -2.53 -13.79 4.39
C LEU A 123 -1.69 -14.44 5.48
N LYS A 124 -0.50 -13.92 5.79
CA LYS A 124 0.47 -14.66 6.58
C LYS A 124 0.65 -14.25 8.03
N THR A 125 0.17 -13.17 8.61
CA THR A 125 0.88 -12.52 9.74
C THR A 125 2.33 -12.28 9.34
N ALA A 126 2.76 -11.03 9.24
CA ALA A 126 4.13 -10.72 8.83
C ALA A 126 4.98 -10.38 10.07
N PRO A 127 5.33 -11.33 10.98
CA PRO A 127 5.90 -11.00 12.28
C PRO A 127 7.37 -10.54 12.23
N THR A 128 8.01 -10.40 11.06
CA THR A 128 9.46 -10.13 10.99
C THR A 128 9.90 -9.12 9.93
N LEU A 129 8.99 -8.48 9.20
CA LEU A 129 9.35 -7.49 8.17
C LEU A 129 9.17 -6.07 8.71
N ASN A 130 10.18 -5.21 8.52
CA ASN A 130 10.06 -3.78 8.78
C ASN A 130 9.25 -3.13 7.63
N ILE A 131 7.93 -3.30 7.68
CA ILE A 131 6.99 -2.76 6.68
C ILE A 131 6.64 -1.32 7.10
N PRO A 132 6.63 -0.35 6.17
CA PRO A 132 6.21 1.00 6.48
C PRO A 132 4.75 1.01 6.97
N PRO A 133 4.39 1.88 7.93
CA PRO A 133 3.00 2.02 8.35
C PRO A 133 2.13 2.54 7.20
N ALA A 134 0.85 2.18 7.20
CA ALA A 134 -0.13 2.88 6.38
C ALA A 134 -0.14 4.38 6.75
N PRO A 135 -0.30 5.30 5.79
CA PRO A 135 -0.50 6.71 6.06
C PRO A 135 -1.71 6.90 6.98
N VAL A 136 -1.54 7.73 8.02
CA VAL A 136 -2.60 8.12 8.94
C VAL A 136 -3.09 9.50 8.51
N HIS A 137 -4.35 9.58 8.07
CA HIS A 137 -5.03 10.81 7.66
C HIS A 137 -6.25 11.03 8.54
#